data_AF-A0A4Q3EGV5-F1
#
_entry.id   AF-A0A4Q3EGV5-F1
#
_cell.length_a   1.000
_cell.length_b   1.000
_cell.length_c   1.000
_cell.angle_alpha   90.00
_cell.angle_beta   90.00
_cell.angle_gamma   90.00
#
_symmetry.space_group_name_H-M   'P 1'
#
loop_
_entity.id
_entity.type
_entity.pdbx_description
1 polymer ?
#
loop_
_entity_poly.entity_id
_entity_poly.type
_entity_poly.pdbx_seq_one_letter_code
_entity_poly.pdbx_strand_id
1 'polypeptide(L)'
;YILNDSGAKTLLIGSPFLLKKILKIANSCTELIRIIPVFDDYQKYTEKAKFNAGIISFSALIAEGKQVLDAYQSTINSCRESILTSDISTLIYTSGTTGTPKGVMLTHYNLTQNVRASLEQITVIDKDDVFLSFLPLSHIFERTATYHVCMATGAKIAFAQSLELLAKNMAEIKPTVVSCVPRLLERIHDRAMKSGQASGGIKTKLFLWSLEKGRKFRVIKEAGKNPGMILSAENKLADKLVFSKIKEKTGGRLKFMLSGGGALPKNVGEFFGDLGIKILEGFGLTETSPVMAVTEYDRQVYGTVGRIIPRIEVAIQNIDTHKIYTIQTHNTFKPDFESEEGEIITRGHCVMKGYWNKPEETRNVIDEDGWFHTGDIGRFYKGNLQITDRLKNMLVNSFGKNVYPTPVENTYLKSPKIEQIFLIGDKREYITAIIIPPKDTLMETFGFK
;
A
#
# COMPACT_ATOMS: atom_id res chain seq x y z
N TYR A 1 -6.62 5.54 -24.99
CA TYR A 1 -7.27 4.35 -24.45
C TYR A 1 -8.11 4.68 -23.22
N ILE A 2 -7.53 4.87 -22.02
CA ILE A 2 -8.27 5.05 -20.76
C ILE A 2 -9.39 6.12 -20.84
N LEU A 3 -9.12 7.29 -21.43
CA LEU A 3 -10.12 8.36 -21.55
C LEU A 3 -11.35 7.94 -22.37
N ASN A 4 -11.16 7.18 -23.45
CA ASN A 4 -12.24 6.70 -24.29
C ASN A 4 -12.96 5.52 -23.64
N ASP A 5 -12.21 4.61 -23.02
CA ASP A 5 -12.75 3.43 -22.33
C ASP A 5 -13.64 3.82 -21.13
N SER A 6 -13.19 4.79 -20.34
CA SER A 6 -13.94 5.31 -19.18
C SER A 6 -15.10 6.23 -19.54
N GLY A 7 -15.17 6.75 -20.77
CA GLY A 7 -16.14 7.78 -21.16
C GLY A 7 -15.95 9.10 -20.40
N ALA A 8 -14.71 9.45 -20.04
CA ALA A 8 -14.42 10.63 -19.24
C ALA A 8 -14.78 11.93 -20.00
N LYS A 9 -15.75 12.68 -19.47
CA LYS A 9 -16.24 13.93 -20.08
C LYS A 9 -15.49 15.18 -19.64
N THR A 10 -14.83 15.14 -18.49
CA THR A 10 -14.13 16.28 -17.91
C THR A 10 -12.83 15.84 -17.28
N LEU A 11 -11.76 16.64 -17.46
CA LEU A 11 -10.43 16.37 -16.94
C LEU A 11 -9.89 17.51 -16.11
N LEU A 12 -9.47 17.23 -14.88
CA LEU A 12 -8.70 18.13 -14.03
C LEU A 12 -7.21 17.84 -14.21
N ILE A 13 -6.43 18.85 -14.59
CA ILE A 13 -5.01 18.69 -14.95
C ILE A 13 -4.13 19.56 -14.07
N GLY A 14 -3.28 18.94 -13.25
CA GLY A 14 -2.46 19.64 -12.25
C GLY A 14 -1.11 20.17 -12.73
N SER A 15 -0.70 19.96 -13.99
CA SER A 15 0.60 20.46 -14.46
C SER A 15 0.68 20.74 -15.96
N PRO A 16 1.58 21.66 -16.39
CA PRO A 16 1.87 21.90 -17.80
C PRO A 16 2.31 20.65 -18.56
N PHE A 17 3.06 19.76 -17.90
CA PHE A 17 3.53 18.51 -18.49
C PHE A 17 2.38 17.58 -18.87
N LEU A 18 1.42 17.40 -17.94
CA LEU A 18 0.24 16.58 -18.20
C LEU A 18 -0.67 17.24 -19.24
N LEU A 19 -0.84 18.57 -19.18
CA LEU A 19 -1.65 19.30 -20.17
C LEU A 19 -1.12 19.06 -21.59
N LYS A 20 0.19 19.24 -21.82
CA LYS A 20 0.80 18.97 -23.14
C LYS A 20 0.55 17.54 -23.64
N LYS A 21 0.53 16.54 -22.75
CA LYS A 21 0.20 15.16 -23.14
C LYS A 21 -1.25 15.01 -23.55
N ILE A 22 -2.17 15.61 -22.78
CA ILE A 22 -3.62 15.56 -23.06
C ILE A 22 -3.95 16.29 -24.35
N LEU A 23 -3.39 17.48 -24.59
CA LEU A 23 -3.67 18.25 -25.81
C LEU A 23 -3.30 17.48 -27.09
N LYS A 24 -2.28 16.61 -27.06
CA LYS A 24 -1.92 15.75 -28.22
C LYS A 24 -3.01 14.74 -28.60
N ILE A 25 -3.89 14.37 -27.66
CA ILE A 25 -4.91 13.33 -27.86
C ILE A 25 -6.34 13.84 -27.67
N ALA A 26 -6.53 15.09 -27.27
CA ALA A 26 -7.83 15.63 -26.86
C ALA A 26 -8.89 15.50 -27.97
N ASN A 27 -8.54 15.78 -29.22
CA ASN A 27 -9.48 15.67 -30.35
C ASN A 27 -9.78 14.22 -30.76
N SER A 28 -8.99 13.24 -30.28
CA SER A 28 -9.26 11.81 -30.43
C SER A 28 -10.10 11.24 -29.28
N CYS A 29 -10.46 12.08 -28.30
CA CYS A 29 -11.31 11.70 -27.17
C CYS A 29 -12.74 12.20 -27.42
N THR A 30 -13.59 11.36 -28.02
CA THR A 30 -14.91 11.77 -28.54
C THR A 30 -15.88 12.23 -27.45
N GLU A 31 -15.80 11.66 -26.25
CA GLU A 31 -16.65 12.02 -25.11
C GLU A 31 -16.11 13.21 -24.31
N LEU A 32 -14.90 13.70 -24.60
CA LEU A 32 -14.26 14.74 -23.81
C LEU A 32 -14.88 16.10 -24.12
N ILE A 33 -15.59 16.67 -23.14
CA ILE A 33 -16.27 17.96 -23.26
C ILE A 33 -15.43 19.09 -22.66
N ARG A 34 -14.64 18.81 -21.61
CA ARG A 34 -13.96 19.86 -20.85
C ARG A 34 -12.58 19.46 -20.31
N ILE A 35 -11.61 20.37 -20.43
CA ILE A 35 -10.29 20.29 -19.82
C ILE A 35 -10.14 21.46 -18.85
N ILE A 36 -9.71 21.16 -17.62
CA ILE A 36 -9.65 22.10 -16.50
C ILE A 36 -8.24 22.12 -15.91
N PRO A 37 -7.36 23.01 -16.38
CA PRO A 37 -6.05 23.22 -15.77
C PRO A 37 -6.18 23.80 -14.37
N VAL A 38 -5.49 23.18 -13.40
CA VAL A 38 -5.42 23.60 -11.98
C VAL A 38 -4.08 24.30 -11.71
N PHE A 39 -3.63 25.10 -12.70
CA PHE A 39 -2.42 25.90 -12.64
C PHE A 39 -2.58 27.09 -13.61
N ASP A 40 -1.82 28.16 -13.35
CA ASP A 40 -1.88 29.39 -14.14
C ASP A 40 -1.18 29.26 -15.50
N ASP A 41 -1.29 30.28 -16.36
CA ASP A 41 -0.57 30.35 -17.65
C ASP A 41 -0.85 29.20 -18.64
N TYR A 42 -1.97 28.50 -18.50
CA TYR A 42 -2.31 27.38 -19.38
C TYR A 42 -2.54 27.82 -20.84
N GLN A 43 -2.94 29.08 -21.06
CA GLN A 43 -3.25 29.66 -22.37
C GLN A 43 -2.07 29.56 -23.34
N LYS A 44 -0.85 29.69 -22.83
CA LYS A 44 0.42 29.54 -23.58
C LYS A 44 0.52 28.21 -24.32
N TYR A 45 -0.21 27.18 -23.87
CA TYR A 45 -0.23 25.85 -24.47
C TYR A 45 -1.44 25.60 -25.37
N THR A 46 -2.49 26.42 -25.27
CA THR A 46 -3.78 26.18 -25.93
C THR A 46 -4.08 27.14 -27.07
N GLU A 47 -3.43 28.32 -27.12
CA GLU A 47 -3.67 29.35 -28.14
C GLU A 47 -3.42 28.90 -29.59
N LYS A 48 -2.48 27.96 -29.79
CA LYS A 48 -2.01 27.57 -31.14
C LYS A 48 -2.83 26.46 -31.80
N ALA A 49 -3.82 25.90 -31.12
CA ALA A 49 -4.60 24.78 -31.63
C ALA A 49 -6.08 24.89 -31.24
N LYS A 50 -6.95 24.38 -32.13
CA LYS A 50 -8.37 24.24 -31.84
C LYS A 50 -8.65 22.86 -31.25
N PHE A 51 -9.44 22.84 -30.19
CA PHE A 51 -9.84 21.63 -29.49
C PHE A 51 -11.36 21.50 -29.48
N ASN A 52 -11.87 20.27 -29.59
CA ASN A 52 -13.31 19.99 -29.49
C ASN A 52 -13.81 20.20 -28.05
N ALA A 53 -12.97 19.88 -27.06
CA ALA A 53 -13.25 20.11 -25.66
C ALA A 53 -13.04 21.58 -25.29
N GLY A 54 -13.97 22.16 -24.51
CA GLY A 54 -13.79 23.47 -23.92
C GLY A 54 -12.66 23.47 -22.88
N ILE A 55 -11.88 24.55 -22.81
CA ILE A 55 -10.79 24.69 -21.84
C ILE A 55 -11.05 25.89 -20.95
N ILE A 56 -11.18 25.65 -19.64
CA ILE A 56 -11.48 26.67 -18.63
C ILE A 56 -10.52 26.49 -17.44
N SER A 57 -9.99 27.57 -16.87
CA SER A 57 -9.19 27.45 -15.65
C SER A 57 -10.04 26.98 -14.48
N PHE A 58 -9.40 26.32 -13.52
CA PHE A 58 -10.06 25.95 -12.28
C PHE A 58 -10.61 27.18 -11.51
N SER A 59 -9.89 28.30 -11.53
CA SER A 59 -10.32 29.55 -10.90
C SER A 59 -11.58 30.13 -11.54
N ALA A 60 -11.65 30.17 -12.87
CA ALA A 60 -12.82 30.65 -13.61
C ALA A 60 -14.02 29.74 -13.40
N LEU A 61 -13.82 28.41 -13.40
CA LEU A 61 -14.86 27.43 -13.10
C LEU A 61 -15.51 27.69 -11.73
N ILE A 62 -14.69 27.92 -10.69
CA ILE A 62 -15.20 28.20 -9.34
C ILE A 62 -15.93 29.55 -9.28
N ALA A 63 -15.42 30.58 -9.97
CA ALA A 63 -16.07 31.88 -10.02
C ALA A 63 -17.45 31.81 -10.70
N GLU A 64 -17.54 31.14 -11.85
CA GLU A 64 -18.79 30.89 -12.56
C GLU A 64 -19.75 30.07 -11.68
N GLY A 65 -19.25 28.99 -11.06
CA GLY A 65 -20.05 28.13 -10.17
C GLY A 65 -20.68 28.90 -8.99
N LYS A 66 -19.97 29.86 -8.39
CA LYS A 66 -20.51 30.70 -7.32
C LYS A 66 -21.65 31.63 -7.78
N GLN A 67 -21.61 32.09 -9.02
CA GLN A 67 -22.64 32.98 -9.56
C GLN A 67 -23.94 32.25 -9.87
N VAL A 68 -23.85 30.97 -10.24
CA VAL A 68 -25.02 30.16 -10.64
C VAL A 68 -25.52 29.21 -9.55
N LEU A 69 -24.81 29.11 -8.40
CA LEU A 69 -25.10 28.13 -7.35
C LEU A 69 -26.56 28.19 -6.89
N ASP A 70 -27.08 29.38 -6.59
CA ASP A 70 -28.45 29.55 -6.10
C ASP A 70 -29.49 29.05 -7.11
N ALA A 71 -29.25 29.27 -8.40
CA ALA A 71 -30.13 28.82 -9.48
C ALA A 71 -30.15 27.29 -9.64
N TYR A 72 -29.04 26.61 -9.31
CA TYR A 72 -28.89 25.15 -9.43
C TYR A 72 -29.02 24.40 -8.10
N GLN A 73 -29.21 25.10 -6.97
CA GLN A 73 -29.19 24.51 -5.63
C GLN A 73 -30.18 23.34 -5.48
N SER A 74 -31.40 23.49 -6.00
CA SER A 74 -32.44 22.45 -5.97
C SER A 74 -32.03 21.21 -6.75
N THR A 75 -31.49 21.39 -7.96
CA THR A 75 -31.00 20.30 -8.82
C THR A 75 -29.81 19.60 -8.18
N ILE A 76 -28.86 20.33 -7.59
CA ILE A 76 -27.71 19.76 -6.89
C ILE A 76 -28.17 18.91 -5.69
N ASN A 77 -29.12 19.41 -4.90
CA ASN A 77 -29.68 18.68 -3.76
C ASN A 77 -30.40 17.40 -4.23
N SER A 78 -31.21 17.49 -5.28
CA SER A 78 -31.91 16.33 -5.86
C SER A 78 -30.93 15.27 -6.37
N CYS A 79 -29.88 15.69 -7.10
CA CYS A 79 -28.81 14.79 -7.53
C CYS A 79 -28.12 14.12 -6.34
N ARG A 80 -27.78 14.88 -5.30
CA ARG A 80 -27.13 14.35 -4.09
C ARG A 80 -28.00 13.31 -3.37
N GLU A 81 -29.31 13.56 -3.26
CA GLU A 81 -30.27 12.67 -2.62
C GLU A 81 -30.54 11.39 -3.44
N SER A 82 -30.34 11.46 -4.75
CA SER A 82 -30.50 10.29 -5.64
C SER A 82 -29.34 9.29 -5.61
N ILE A 83 -28.19 9.66 -5.02
CA ILE A 83 -27.00 8.79 -4.99
C ILE A 83 -27.24 7.62 -4.04
N LEU A 84 -27.14 6.40 -4.57
CA LEU A 84 -27.23 5.16 -3.80
C LEU A 84 -25.84 4.68 -3.37
N THR A 85 -25.78 3.92 -2.28
CA THR A 85 -24.52 3.32 -1.82
C THR A 85 -23.95 2.31 -2.83
N SER A 86 -24.79 1.71 -3.67
CA SER A 86 -24.44 0.78 -4.75
C SER A 86 -23.95 1.46 -6.03
N ASP A 87 -24.02 2.79 -6.11
CA ASP A 87 -23.55 3.53 -7.28
C ASP A 87 -22.04 3.52 -7.35
N ILE A 88 -21.51 3.51 -8.59
CA ILE A 88 -20.09 3.54 -8.85
C ILE A 88 -19.56 4.91 -8.41
N SER A 89 -18.68 4.91 -7.42
CA SER A 89 -18.02 6.12 -6.93
C SER A 89 -16.79 6.45 -7.77
N THR A 90 -16.08 5.43 -8.26
CA THR A 90 -14.79 5.61 -8.93
C THR A 90 -14.38 4.39 -9.75
N LEU A 91 -13.72 4.65 -10.88
CA LEU A 91 -12.97 3.66 -11.65
C LEU A 91 -11.48 3.82 -11.33
N ILE A 92 -10.80 2.74 -10.96
CA ILE A 92 -9.34 2.72 -10.87
C ILE A 92 -8.79 1.77 -11.93
N TYR A 93 -7.99 2.31 -12.84
CA TYR A 93 -7.33 1.51 -13.86
C TYR A 93 -6.10 0.80 -13.30
N THR A 94 -6.11 -0.53 -13.31
CA THR A 94 -4.96 -1.38 -12.93
C THR A 94 -4.30 -1.95 -14.18
N SER A 95 -2.98 -2.13 -14.17
CA SER A 95 -2.22 -2.53 -15.37
C SER A 95 -2.54 -3.95 -15.88
N GLY A 96 -3.08 -4.84 -15.04
CA GLY A 96 -3.43 -6.22 -15.42
C GLY A 96 -2.24 -7.03 -15.98
N THR A 97 -2.36 -8.35 -16.05
CA THR A 97 -1.34 -9.19 -16.71
C THR A 97 -1.53 -9.26 -18.23
N THR A 98 -2.66 -8.74 -18.73
CA THR A 98 -3.04 -8.74 -20.15
C THR A 98 -2.52 -7.51 -20.90
N GLY A 99 -1.75 -6.63 -20.25
CA GLY A 99 -1.11 -5.45 -20.86
C GLY A 99 -2.02 -4.24 -21.08
N THR A 100 -3.34 -4.44 -21.30
CA THR A 100 -4.32 -3.34 -21.37
C THR A 100 -4.92 -3.08 -19.99
N PRO A 101 -4.85 -1.83 -19.46
CA PRO A 101 -5.39 -1.52 -18.15
C PRO A 101 -6.90 -1.73 -18.04
N LYS A 102 -7.39 -2.20 -16.88
CA LYS A 102 -8.81 -2.47 -16.64
C LYS A 102 -9.35 -1.54 -15.56
N GLY A 103 -10.50 -0.91 -15.79
CA GLY A 103 -11.15 -0.05 -14.81
C GLY A 103 -11.88 -0.85 -13.74
N VAL A 104 -11.34 -0.92 -12.53
CA VAL A 104 -11.99 -1.53 -11.37
C VAL A 104 -13.14 -0.65 -10.90
N MET A 105 -14.37 -1.16 -10.91
CA MET A 105 -15.57 -0.45 -10.46
C MET A 105 -15.74 -0.53 -8.94
N LEU A 106 -15.48 0.57 -8.24
CA LEU A 106 -15.68 0.67 -6.80
C LEU A 106 -16.89 1.55 -6.47
N THR A 107 -17.77 1.04 -5.64
CA THR A 107 -18.98 1.73 -5.18
C THR A 107 -18.74 2.57 -3.93
N HIS A 108 -19.67 3.45 -3.60
CA HIS A 108 -19.65 4.16 -2.31
C HIS A 108 -19.66 3.19 -1.13
N TYR A 109 -20.44 2.11 -1.22
CA TYR A 109 -20.51 1.06 -0.20
C TYR A 109 -19.16 0.40 0.03
N ASN A 110 -18.46 0.03 -1.05
CA ASN A 110 -17.14 -0.61 -0.94
C ASN A 110 -16.15 0.25 -0.13
N LEU A 111 -16.02 1.53 -0.49
CA LEU A 111 -15.05 2.43 0.12
C LEU A 111 -15.41 2.77 1.57
N THR A 112 -16.68 3.09 1.83
CA THR A 112 -17.13 3.49 3.16
C THR A 112 -17.09 2.33 4.15
N GLN A 113 -17.46 1.11 3.74
CA GLN A 113 -17.36 -0.06 4.61
C GLN A 113 -15.92 -0.47 4.88
N ASN A 114 -15.02 -0.34 3.88
CA ASN A 114 -13.60 -0.62 4.09
C ASN A 114 -12.96 0.32 5.11
N VAL A 115 -13.29 1.62 5.05
CA VAL A 115 -12.84 2.62 6.05
C VAL A 115 -13.38 2.29 7.43
N ARG A 116 -14.69 2.00 7.55
CA ARG A 116 -15.32 1.64 8.83
C ARG A 116 -14.68 0.40 9.44
N ALA A 117 -14.51 -0.65 8.66
CA ALA A 117 -13.88 -1.90 9.09
C ALA A 117 -12.41 -1.67 9.51
N SER A 118 -11.67 -0.83 8.78
CA SER A 118 -10.30 -0.48 9.12
C SER A 118 -10.19 0.31 10.43
N LEU A 119 -11.12 1.24 10.70
CA LEU A 119 -11.16 2.00 11.95
C LEU A 119 -11.60 1.17 13.15
N GLU A 120 -12.49 0.18 12.96
CA GLU A 120 -12.82 -0.81 13.97
C GLU A 120 -11.60 -1.69 14.32
N GLN A 121 -10.75 -1.99 13.33
CA GLN A 121 -9.55 -2.81 13.50
C GLN A 121 -8.36 -2.03 14.08
N ILE A 122 -8.21 -0.75 13.72
CA ILE A 122 -7.10 0.13 14.13
C ILE A 122 -7.65 1.27 15.01
N THR A 123 -8.01 0.92 16.24
CA THR A 123 -8.74 1.80 17.17
C THR A 123 -7.92 2.98 17.71
N VAL A 124 -6.62 3.03 17.45
CA VAL A 124 -5.71 4.08 17.93
C VAL A 124 -5.67 5.33 17.06
N ILE A 125 -6.37 5.32 15.93
CA ILE A 125 -6.54 6.50 15.07
C ILE A 125 -7.67 7.36 15.63
N ASP A 126 -7.39 8.64 15.83
CA ASP A 126 -8.36 9.62 16.33
C ASP A 126 -8.28 10.94 15.54
N LYS A 127 -9.15 11.90 15.89
CA LYS A 127 -9.25 13.21 15.24
C LYS A 127 -8.01 14.10 15.41
N ASP A 128 -7.16 13.82 16.40
CA ASP A 128 -5.99 14.63 16.74
C ASP A 128 -4.72 14.14 15.99
N ASP A 129 -4.85 13.02 15.25
CA ASP A 129 -3.80 12.51 14.40
C ASP A 129 -3.48 13.42 13.21
N VAL A 130 -2.21 13.36 12.80
CA VAL A 130 -1.68 14.07 11.63
C VAL A 130 -1.04 13.05 10.72
N PHE A 131 -1.63 12.88 9.54
CA PHE A 131 -1.14 12.01 8.48
C PHE A 131 -0.25 12.80 7.54
N LEU A 132 0.87 12.21 7.12
CA LEU A 132 1.68 12.73 6.02
C LEU A 132 1.42 11.93 4.75
N SER A 133 0.79 12.57 3.77
CA SER A 133 0.47 11.99 2.46
C SER A 133 1.57 12.31 1.46
N PHE A 134 2.19 11.28 0.88
CA PHE A 134 3.18 11.42 -0.20
C PHE A 134 3.02 10.37 -1.30
N LEU A 135 2.19 9.35 -1.07
CA LEU A 135 1.84 8.39 -2.11
C LEU A 135 0.80 9.01 -3.06
N PRO A 136 0.71 8.56 -4.32
CA PRO A 136 -0.29 9.08 -5.24
C PRO A 136 -1.73 8.74 -4.81
N LEU A 137 -2.63 9.72 -4.78
CA LEU A 137 -4.07 9.51 -4.52
C LEU A 137 -4.79 8.74 -5.65
N SER A 138 -4.15 8.55 -6.81
CA SER A 138 -4.65 7.63 -7.84
C SER A 138 -4.58 6.16 -7.39
N HIS A 139 -3.74 5.85 -6.39
CA HIS A 139 -3.66 4.53 -5.81
C HIS A 139 -4.65 4.39 -4.65
N ILE A 140 -5.46 3.33 -4.67
CA ILE A 140 -6.55 3.14 -3.71
C ILE A 140 -6.08 3.05 -2.25
N PHE A 141 -4.88 2.52 -2.02
CA PHE A 141 -4.28 2.41 -0.68
C PHE A 141 -4.16 3.78 -0.03
N GLU A 142 -3.43 4.72 -0.64
CA GLU A 142 -3.28 6.07 -0.10
C GLU A 142 -4.62 6.79 0.01
N ARG A 143 -5.45 6.66 -1.02
CA ARG A 143 -6.76 7.31 -1.04
C ARG A 143 -7.66 6.83 0.10
N THR A 144 -7.59 5.55 0.47
CA THR A 144 -8.43 4.99 1.53
C THR A 144 -7.80 5.16 2.91
N ALA A 145 -6.55 4.70 3.07
CA ALA A 145 -5.85 4.66 4.36
C ALA A 145 -5.46 6.05 4.89
N THR A 146 -5.30 7.04 4.00
CA THR A 146 -5.03 8.43 4.39
C THR A 146 -6.25 9.30 4.15
N TYR A 147 -6.67 9.50 2.88
CA TYR A 147 -7.68 10.52 2.56
C TYR A 147 -9.07 10.19 3.14
N HIS A 148 -9.62 9.00 2.87
CA HIS A 148 -10.93 8.63 3.41
C HIS A 148 -10.94 8.43 4.93
N VAL A 149 -9.89 7.80 5.49
CA VAL A 149 -9.75 7.66 6.96
C VAL A 149 -9.75 9.02 7.64
N CYS A 150 -8.93 9.97 7.20
CA CYS A 150 -8.89 11.30 7.81
C CYS A 150 -10.22 12.05 7.67
N MET A 151 -10.91 11.91 6.54
CA MET A 151 -12.25 12.49 6.39
C MET A 151 -13.27 11.86 7.36
N ALA A 152 -13.19 10.55 7.61
CA ALA A 152 -14.09 9.86 8.51
C ALA A 152 -13.81 10.16 9.99
N THR A 153 -12.55 10.39 10.37
CA THR A 153 -12.16 10.64 11.76
C THR A 153 -12.04 12.12 12.13
N GLY A 154 -11.94 13.01 11.14
CA GLY A 154 -11.61 14.43 11.35
C GLY A 154 -10.12 14.71 11.56
N ALA A 155 -9.25 13.73 11.26
CA ALA A 155 -7.80 13.88 11.36
C ALA A 155 -7.24 14.82 10.28
N LYS A 156 -6.01 15.30 10.49
CA LYS A 156 -5.34 16.26 9.59
C LYS A 156 -4.51 15.52 8.55
N ILE A 157 -4.55 15.99 7.30
CA ILE A 157 -3.67 15.53 6.22
C ILE A 157 -2.68 16.65 5.88
N ALA A 158 -1.39 16.36 5.96
CA ALA A 158 -0.34 17.18 5.38
C ALA A 158 0.14 16.52 4.08
N PHE A 159 0.10 17.24 2.97
CA PHE A 159 0.63 16.75 1.69
C PHE A 159 2.11 17.09 1.58
N ALA A 160 2.94 16.06 1.39
CA ALA A 160 4.35 16.25 1.10
C ALA A 160 4.53 16.94 -0.26
N GLN A 161 5.52 17.82 -0.35
CA GLN A 161 5.78 18.58 -1.57
C GLN A 161 6.36 17.70 -2.67
N SER A 162 7.22 16.75 -2.29
CA SER A 162 7.81 15.75 -3.17
C SER A 162 8.46 14.63 -2.35
N LEU A 163 8.87 13.54 -3.01
CA LEU A 163 9.59 12.45 -2.35
C LEU A 163 10.98 12.89 -1.86
N GLU A 164 11.63 13.81 -2.58
CA GLU A 164 12.94 14.34 -2.23
C GLU A 164 12.90 15.15 -0.93
N LEU A 165 11.78 15.85 -0.69
CA LEU A 165 11.56 16.67 0.51
C LEU A 165 10.93 15.90 1.67
N LEU A 166 10.65 14.61 1.51
CA LEU A 166 9.91 13.81 2.49
C LEU A 166 10.52 13.88 3.90
N ALA A 167 11.84 13.72 4.03
CA ALA A 167 12.51 13.78 5.33
C ALA A 167 12.38 15.17 5.99
N LYS A 168 12.43 16.24 5.19
CA LYS A 168 12.23 17.60 5.67
C LYS A 168 10.78 17.80 6.12
N ASN A 169 9.81 17.34 5.32
CA ASN A 169 8.39 17.44 5.66
C ASN A 169 8.05 16.62 6.93
N MET A 170 8.64 15.44 7.11
CA MET A 170 8.47 14.65 8.34
C MET A 170 9.00 15.38 9.58
N ALA A 171 10.15 16.06 9.48
CA ALA A 171 10.73 16.81 10.59
C ALA A 171 9.91 18.06 10.95
N GLU A 172 9.32 18.72 9.96
CA GLU A 172 8.49 19.91 10.12
C GLU A 172 7.09 19.58 10.67
N ILE A 173 6.39 18.66 10.01
CA ILE A 173 5.00 18.28 10.33
C ILE A 173 4.92 17.37 11.55
N LYS A 174 5.99 16.60 11.79
CA LYS A 174 6.07 15.58 12.84
C LYS A 174 4.83 14.67 12.81
N PRO A 175 4.55 13.90 11.76
CA PRO A 175 3.30 13.14 11.65
C PRO A 175 3.14 12.07 12.76
N THR A 176 1.91 11.68 13.07
CA THR A 176 1.61 10.54 13.95
C THR A 176 1.35 9.26 13.16
N VAL A 177 0.87 9.37 11.92
CA VAL A 177 0.64 8.23 11.02
C VAL A 177 1.24 8.53 9.66
N VAL A 178 1.88 7.53 9.07
CA VAL A 178 2.47 7.63 7.73
C VAL A 178 2.17 6.35 6.95
N SER A 179 1.47 6.49 5.83
CA SER A 179 1.29 5.42 4.85
C SER A 179 2.52 5.34 3.94
N CYS A 180 3.07 4.15 3.75
CA CYS A 180 4.27 3.94 2.96
C CYS A 180 4.26 2.59 2.23
N VAL A 181 5.27 2.40 1.40
CA VAL A 181 5.56 1.13 0.72
C VAL A 181 6.79 0.46 1.36
N PRO A 182 6.91 -0.87 1.32
CA PRO A 182 8.06 -1.59 1.88
C PRO A 182 9.41 -1.01 1.46
N ARG A 183 9.54 -0.59 0.19
CA ARG A 183 10.79 -0.01 -0.33
C ARG A 183 11.28 1.21 0.44
N LEU A 184 10.38 2.04 0.99
CA LEU A 184 10.79 3.17 1.83
C LEU A 184 11.37 2.67 3.16
N LEU A 185 10.74 1.67 3.76
CA LEU A 185 11.16 1.06 5.03
C LEU A 185 12.53 0.37 4.88
N GLU A 186 12.74 -0.38 3.79
CA GLU A 186 14.04 -0.96 3.43
C GLU A 186 15.13 0.11 3.35
N ARG A 187 14.87 1.21 2.62
CA ARG A 187 15.86 2.29 2.48
C ARG A 187 16.19 2.96 3.83
N ILE A 188 15.21 3.10 4.72
CA ILE A 188 15.43 3.63 6.06
C ILE A 188 16.26 2.65 6.89
N HIS A 189 15.93 1.35 6.85
CA HIS A 189 16.68 0.27 7.48
C HIS A 189 18.15 0.28 7.03
N ASP A 190 18.40 0.21 5.71
CA ASP A 190 19.75 0.11 5.15
C ASP A 190 20.60 1.33 5.49
N ARG A 191 20.00 2.53 5.40
CA ARG A 191 20.67 3.77 5.79
C ARG A 191 21.00 3.80 7.29
N ALA A 192 20.10 3.32 8.15
CA ALA A 192 20.34 3.25 9.58
C ALA A 192 21.47 2.27 9.91
N MET A 193 21.46 1.07 9.30
CA MET A 193 22.51 0.06 9.47
C MET A 193 23.87 0.58 8.98
N LYS A 194 23.93 1.16 7.78
CA LYS A 194 25.16 1.75 7.21
C LYS A 194 25.71 2.87 8.10
N SER A 195 24.85 3.77 8.56
CA SER A 195 25.27 4.90 9.43
C SER A 195 25.77 4.43 10.80
N GLY A 196 25.09 3.44 11.38
CA GLY A 196 25.45 2.87 12.68
C GLY A 196 26.79 2.12 12.64
N GLN A 197 27.08 1.44 11.54
CA GLN A 197 28.32 0.68 11.37
C GLN A 197 29.51 1.56 10.95
N ALA A 198 29.28 2.56 10.08
CA ALA A 198 30.32 3.45 9.57
C ALA A 198 30.92 4.39 10.63
N SER A 199 30.24 4.59 11.77
CA SER A 199 30.68 5.53 12.81
C SER A 199 31.96 5.11 13.54
N GLY A 200 32.38 3.85 13.42
CA GLY A 200 33.59 3.28 14.04
C GLY A 200 33.58 3.24 15.57
N GLY A 201 34.50 2.45 16.13
CA GLY A 201 34.83 2.46 17.56
C GLY A 201 33.65 2.24 18.51
N ILE A 202 33.55 3.11 19.52
CA ILE A 202 32.53 3.01 20.58
C ILE A 202 31.11 3.24 20.05
N LYS A 203 30.93 4.10 19.05
CA LYS A 203 29.61 4.42 18.48
C LYS A 203 29.00 3.20 17.78
N THR A 204 29.79 2.45 17.01
CA THR A 204 29.33 1.20 16.38
C THR A 204 28.99 0.14 17.44
N LYS A 205 29.83 -0.01 18.47
CA LYS A 205 29.55 -0.95 19.59
C LYS A 205 28.24 -0.60 20.30
N LEU A 206 28.00 0.68 20.57
CA LEU A 206 26.77 1.15 21.21
C LEU A 206 25.54 0.93 20.34
N PHE A 207 25.65 1.16 19.02
CA PHE A 207 24.57 0.90 18.06
C PHE A 207 24.19 -0.59 18.04
N LEU A 208 25.18 -1.48 17.88
CA LEU A 208 24.96 -2.93 17.86
C LEU A 208 24.41 -3.45 19.19
N TRP A 209 24.92 -2.96 20.31
CA TRP A 209 24.38 -3.27 21.64
C TRP A 209 22.91 -2.83 21.76
N SER A 210 22.58 -1.64 21.28
CA SER A 210 21.20 -1.12 21.33
C SER A 210 20.25 -2.02 20.55
N LEU A 211 20.61 -2.39 19.31
CA LEU A 211 19.83 -3.33 18.50
C LEU A 211 19.66 -4.69 19.18
N GLU A 212 20.72 -5.24 19.77
CA GLU A 212 20.64 -6.53 20.48
C GLU A 212 19.65 -6.47 21.67
N LYS A 213 19.67 -5.37 22.44
CA LYS A 213 18.75 -5.17 23.57
C LYS A 213 17.31 -4.98 23.10
N GLY A 214 17.11 -4.17 22.05
CA GLY A 214 15.80 -4.00 21.40
C GLY A 214 15.22 -5.35 20.96
N ARG A 215 16.03 -6.17 20.28
CA ARG A 215 15.64 -7.52 19.84
C ARG A 215 15.26 -8.44 20.98
N LYS A 216 16.09 -8.52 22.03
CA LYS A 216 15.80 -9.33 23.21
C LYS A 216 14.50 -8.88 23.88
N PHE A 217 14.30 -7.58 24.03
CA PHE A 217 13.09 -7.00 24.61
C PHE A 217 11.84 -7.33 23.79
N ARG A 218 11.90 -7.15 22.46
CA ARG A 218 10.81 -7.48 21.53
C ARG A 218 10.42 -8.95 21.61
N VAL A 219 11.39 -9.87 21.45
CA VAL A 219 11.13 -11.32 21.41
C VAL A 219 10.48 -11.82 22.71
N ILE A 220 10.87 -11.29 23.87
CA ILE A 220 10.25 -11.66 25.16
C ILE A 220 8.80 -11.17 25.22
N LYS A 221 8.53 -9.92 24.79
CA LYS A 221 7.17 -9.38 24.71
C LYS A 221 6.28 -10.17 23.76
N GLU A 222 6.78 -10.53 22.58
CA GLU A 222 6.05 -11.35 21.61
C GLU A 222 5.67 -12.72 22.16
N ALA A 223 6.51 -13.29 23.02
CA ALA A 223 6.22 -14.54 23.72
C ALA A 223 5.21 -14.38 24.88
N GLY A 224 4.61 -13.19 25.06
CA GLY A 224 3.68 -12.89 26.15
C GLY A 224 4.35 -12.81 27.53
N LYS A 225 5.68 -12.71 27.58
CA LYS A 225 6.46 -12.74 28.82
C LYS A 225 6.90 -11.34 29.24
N ASN A 226 7.18 -11.16 30.53
CA ASN A 226 7.73 -9.91 31.06
C ASN A 226 9.26 -9.85 30.82
N PRO A 227 9.79 -8.80 30.16
CA PRO A 227 11.24 -8.62 29.95
C PRO A 227 12.08 -8.49 31.24
N GLY A 228 11.44 -8.23 32.39
CA GLY A 228 12.12 -7.98 33.66
C GLY A 228 12.67 -6.56 33.76
N MET A 229 13.04 -6.13 34.98
CA MET A 229 13.42 -4.73 35.25
C MET A 229 14.74 -4.34 34.59
N ILE A 230 15.74 -5.24 34.61
CA ILE A 230 17.08 -4.97 34.06
C ILE A 230 17.00 -4.71 32.56
N LEU A 231 16.44 -5.66 31.79
CA LEU A 231 16.33 -5.52 30.34
C LEU A 231 15.41 -4.36 29.96
N SER A 232 14.38 -4.06 30.76
CA SER A 232 13.55 -2.87 30.55
C SER A 232 14.33 -1.57 30.72
N ALA A 233 15.23 -1.50 31.71
CA ALA A 233 16.11 -0.34 31.90
C ALA A 233 17.16 -0.23 30.79
N GLU A 234 17.78 -1.34 30.39
CA GLU A 234 18.71 -1.38 29.26
C GLU A 234 18.04 -0.94 27.95
N ASN A 235 16.81 -1.40 27.69
CA ASN A 235 16.05 -1.00 26.50
C ASN A 235 15.68 0.49 26.52
N LYS A 236 15.30 1.05 27.68
CA LYS A 236 15.10 2.50 27.83
C LYS A 236 16.38 3.30 27.57
N LEU A 237 17.54 2.76 28.00
CA LEU A 237 18.82 3.39 27.75
C LEU A 237 19.20 3.33 26.25
N ALA A 238 19.01 2.17 25.61
CA ALA A 238 19.17 1.99 24.17
C ALA A 238 18.28 2.96 23.37
N ASP A 239 17.02 3.11 23.79
CA ASP A 239 16.08 4.05 23.19
C ASP A 239 16.58 5.48 23.30
N LYS A 240 16.97 5.93 24.50
CA LYS A 240 17.46 7.30 24.72
C LYS A 240 18.74 7.61 23.93
N LEU A 241 19.68 6.67 23.83
CA LEU A 241 21.00 6.90 23.24
C LEU A 241 21.02 6.80 21.71
N VAL A 242 20.21 5.88 21.16
CA VAL A 242 20.25 5.50 19.75
C VAL A 242 18.88 5.62 19.08
N PHE A 243 17.84 4.95 19.59
CA PHE A 243 16.56 4.87 18.85
C PHE A 243 15.82 6.19 18.78
N SER A 244 15.91 7.03 19.81
CA SER A 244 15.35 8.39 19.87
C SER A 244 15.80 9.23 18.67
N LYS A 245 17.08 9.20 18.33
CA LYS A 245 17.66 9.92 17.18
C LYS A 245 17.14 9.42 15.84
N ILE A 246 16.79 8.13 15.75
CA ILE A 246 16.18 7.55 14.55
C ILE A 246 14.70 7.97 14.48
N LYS A 247 13.98 7.90 15.60
CA LYS A 247 12.58 8.33 15.72
C LYS A 247 12.40 9.83 15.46
N GLU A 248 13.31 10.67 15.93
CA GLU A 248 13.32 12.11 15.68
C GLU A 248 13.37 12.44 14.18
N LYS A 249 14.13 11.66 13.39
CA LYS A 249 14.13 11.80 11.92
C LYS A 249 12.79 11.45 11.27
N THR A 250 11.95 10.70 11.97
CA THR A 250 10.57 10.39 11.55
C THR A 250 9.51 11.34 12.16
N GLY A 251 9.94 12.42 12.81
CA GLY A 251 9.04 13.39 13.45
C GLY A 251 8.86 13.22 14.96
N GLY A 252 9.39 12.13 15.55
CA GLY A 252 9.50 11.93 17.00
C GLY A 252 8.20 11.57 17.74
N ARG A 253 7.03 11.66 17.12
CA ARG A 253 5.72 11.33 17.72
C ARG A 253 4.88 10.32 16.93
N LEU A 254 5.53 9.55 16.07
CA LEU A 254 4.88 8.54 15.24
C LEU A 254 4.19 7.48 16.13
N LYS A 255 2.88 7.28 15.96
CA LYS A 255 2.14 6.17 16.56
C LYS A 255 2.48 4.86 15.83
N PHE A 256 2.44 4.87 14.49
CA PHE A 256 2.78 3.74 13.62
C PHE A 256 2.96 4.20 12.16
N MET A 257 3.53 3.34 11.32
CA MET A 257 3.49 3.47 9.86
C MET A 257 2.63 2.36 9.27
N LEU A 258 1.85 2.66 8.23
CA LEU A 258 1.10 1.67 7.47
C LEU A 258 1.93 1.25 6.26
N SER A 259 2.18 -0.04 6.10
CA SER A 259 2.90 -0.58 4.93
C SER A 259 1.94 -1.38 4.05
N GLY A 260 1.91 -1.05 2.76
CA GLY A 260 1.07 -1.75 1.78
C GLY A 260 1.62 -1.66 0.36
N GLY A 261 0.96 -2.35 -0.57
CA GLY A 261 1.34 -2.38 -2.00
C GLY A 261 2.50 -3.32 -2.35
N GLY A 262 3.09 -4.00 -1.36
CA GLY A 262 4.11 -5.03 -1.55
C GLY A 262 4.37 -5.77 -0.24
N ALA A 263 5.08 -6.89 -0.29
CA ALA A 263 5.49 -7.62 0.90
C ALA A 263 6.63 -6.89 1.63
N LEU A 264 6.52 -6.75 2.95
CA LEU A 264 7.62 -6.25 3.78
C LEU A 264 8.53 -7.43 4.17
N PRO A 265 9.84 -7.36 3.91
CA PRO A 265 10.76 -8.38 4.41
C PRO A 265 10.70 -8.45 5.93
N LYS A 266 10.52 -9.67 6.45
CA LYS A 266 10.36 -9.92 7.90
C LYS A 266 11.45 -9.23 8.73
N ASN A 267 12.71 -9.31 8.31
CA ASN A 267 13.84 -8.71 9.02
C ASN A 267 13.76 -7.17 9.09
N VAL A 268 13.16 -6.52 8.09
CA VAL A 268 12.95 -5.06 8.09
C VAL A 268 11.87 -4.71 9.11
N GLY A 269 10.74 -5.43 9.13
CA GLY A 269 9.71 -5.26 10.14
C GLY A 269 10.25 -5.48 11.57
N GLU A 270 11.01 -6.56 11.76
CA GLU A 270 11.66 -6.89 13.02
C GLU A 270 12.61 -5.78 13.49
N PHE A 271 13.40 -5.20 12.59
CA PHE A 271 14.26 -4.06 12.90
C PHE A 271 13.45 -2.87 13.46
N PHE A 272 12.37 -2.45 12.79
CA PHE A 272 11.53 -1.36 13.32
C PHE A 272 10.90 -1.74 14.68
N GLY A 273 10.50 -3.00 14.83
CA GLY A 273 10.05 -3.57 16.11
C GLY A 273 11.09 -3.45 17.23
N ASP A 274 12.35 -3.77 16.94
CA ASP A 274 13.47 -3.67 17.88
C ASP A 274 13.69 -2.22 18.34
N LEU A 275 13.41 -1.25 17.47
CA LEU A 275 13.44 0.19 17.76
C LEU A 275 12.17 0.68 18.50
N GLY A 276 11.15 -0.16 18.64
CA GLY A 276 9.85 0.23 19.20
C GLY A 276 9.02 1.13 18.26
N ILE A 277 9.23 1.03 16.94
CA ILE A 277 8.41 1.66 15.92
C ILE A 277 7.46 0.59 15.37
N LYS A 278 6.15 0.84 15.47
CA LYS A 278 5.13 -0.10 14.97
C LYS A 278 4.93 0.08 13.47
N ILE A 279 4.99 -1.01 12.72
CA ILE A 279 4.68 -1.06 11.29
C ILE A 279 3.47 -1.96 11.12
N LEU A 280 2.35 -1.38 10.68
CA LEU A 280 1.15 -2.14 10.41
C LEU A 280 1.12 -2.52 8.94
N GLU A 281 1.43 -3.78 8.64
CA GLU A 281 1.34 -4.33 7.29
C GLU A 281 -0.13 -4.59 6.94
N GLY A 282 -0.56 -4.14 5.76
CA GLY A 282 -1.91 -4.36 5.24
C GLY A 282 -1.88 -5.04 3.87
N PHE A 283 -2.87 -5.89 3.64
CA PHE A 283 -3.04 -6.62 2.38
C PHE A 283 -4.39 -6.37 1.75
N GLY A 284 -4.35 -6.22 0.43
CA GLY A 284 -5.46 -6.34 -0.49
C GLY A 284 -5.14 -5.63 -1.80
N LEU A 285 -6.10 -5.66 -2.70
CA LEU A 285 -6.00 -5.25 -4.10
C LEU A 285 -6.92 -4.07 -4.38
N THR A 286 -6.78 -3.47 -5.57
CA THR A 286 -7.74 -2.45 -6.03
C THR A 286 -9.15 -3.01 -6.07
N GLU A 287 -9.26 -4.25 -6.52
CA GLU A 287 -10.47 -5.06 -6.59
C GLU A 287 -11.09 -5.36 -5.23
N THR A 288 -10.39 -5.08 -4.12
CA THR A 288 -10.85 -5.33 -2.74
C THR A 288 -10.88 -4.05 -1.88
N SER A 289 -10.85 -2.88 -2.50
CA SER A 289 -11.27 -1.60 -1.92
C SER A 289 -10.65 -1.04 -0.62
N PRO A 290 -9.34 -1.10 -0.31
CA PRO A 290 -8.30 -2.02 -0.74
C PRO A 290 -7.86 -2.99 0.36
N VAL A 291 -8.41 -2.90 1.56
CA VAL A 291 -7.92 -3.66 2.72
C VAL A 291 -8.77 -4.91 2.91
N MET A 292 -8.11 -6.06 3.05
CA MET A 292 -8.70 -7.33 3.45
C MET A 292 -8.18 -7.79 4.81
N ALA A 293 -6.89 -7.55 5.06
CA ALA A 293 -6.25 -7.84 6.32
C ALA A 293 -5.30 -6.71 6.69
N VAL A 294 -5.15 -6.45 7.99
CA VAL A 294 -4.17 -5.49 8.49
C VAL A 294 -3.66 -5.92 9.86
N THR A 295 -2.38 -5.64 10.10
CA THR A 295 -1.72 -5.91 11.37
C THR A 295 -2.37 -5.09 12.49
N GLU A 296 -2.70 -5.74 13.59
CA GLU A 296 -3.27 -5.10 14.78
C GLU A 296 -2.23 -4.24 15.51
N TYR A 297 -2.65 -3.09 16.02
CA TYR A 297 -1.72 -2.17 16.70
C TYR A 297 -1.00 -2.83 17.88
N ASP A 298 -1.69 -3.67 18.66
CA ASP A 298 -1.15 -4.27 19.88
C ASP A 298 -0.61 -5.69 19.71
N ARG A 299 -0.74 -6.28 18.52
CA ARG A 299 -0.25 -7.63 18.21
C ARG A 299 0.48 -7.67 16.87
N GLN A 300 1.80 -7.67 16.93
CA GLN A 300 2.67 -7.75 15.76
C GLN A 300 3.09 -9.20 15.52
N VAL A 301 2.87 -9.72 14.31
CA VAL A 301 3.40 -11.02 13.87
C VAL A 301 4.18 -10.78 12.58
N TYR A 302 5.49 -10.60 12.70
CA TYR A 302 6.36 -10.20 11.59
C TYR A 302 6.39 -11.24 10.46
N GLY A 303 6.27 -10.76 9.22
CA GLY A 303 6.14 -11.60 8.03
C GLY A 303 4.72 -12.08 7.76
N THR A 304 3.72 -11.39 8.31
CA THR A 304 2.28 -11.58 8.04
C THR A 304 1.64 -10.22 7.82
N VAL A 305 0.46 -10.20 7.19
CA VAL A 305 -0.28 -8.96 6.88
C VAL A 305 -1.43 -8.72 7.88
N GLY A 306 -1.44 -9.47 8.98
CA GLY A 306 -2.38 -9.26 10.08
C GLY A 306 -3.70 -10.03 9.96
N ARG A 307 -4.68 -9.55 10.73
CA ARG A 307 -5.99 -10.19 10.87
C ARG A 307 -6.95 -9.67 9.81
N ILE A 308 -7.90 -10.50 9.42
CA ILE A 308 -8.98 -10.13 8.50
C ILE A 308 -9.83 -9.00 9.09
N ILE A 309 -10.13 -8.00 8.27
CA ILE A 309 -10.98 -6.87 8.69
C ILE A 309 -12.44 -7.32 8.94
N PRO A 310 -13.22 -6.58 9.74
CA PRO A 310 -14.62 -6.88 9.96
C PRO A 310 -15.46 -7.04 8.68
N ARG A 311 -16.46 -7.93 8.77
CA ARG A 311 -17.56 -8.13 7.79
C ARG A 311 -17.14 -8.67 6.41
N ILE A 312 -15.98 -9.32 6.32
CA ILE A 312 -15.59 -10.08 5.13
C ILE A 312 -15.20 -11.51 5.52
N GLU A 313 -15.23 -12.39 4.53
CA GLU A 313 -14.72 -13.75 4.62
C GLU A 313 -13.50 -13.87 3.71
N VAL A 314 -12.44 -14.50 4.23
CA VAL A 314 -11.26 -14.87 3.45
C VAL A 314 -11.07 -16.37 3.59
N ALA A 315 -10.95 -17.05 2.46
CA ALA A 315 -10.71 -18.48 2.41
C ALA A 315 -9.35 -18.79 1.78
N ILE A 316 -8.79 -19.95 2.16
CA ILE A 316 -7.64 -20.54 1.48
C ILE A 316 -8.13 -21.73 0.68
N GLN A 317 -7.96 -21.68 -0.64
CA GLN A 317 -8.42 -22.69 -1.58
C GLN A 317 -7.22 -23.43 -2.20
N ASN A 318 -7.28 -24.76 -2.26
CA ASN A 318 -6.30 -25.55 -3.00
C ASN A 318 -6.35 -25.19 -4.49
N ILE A 319 -5.18 -24.96 -5.08
CA ILE A 319 -5.03 -24.44 -6.46
C ILE A 319 -5.51 -25.46 -7.52
N ASP A 320 -5.33 -26.76 -7.27
CA ASP A 320 -5.58 -27.81 -8.26
C ASP A 320 -6.99 -28.41 -8.13
N THR A 321 -7.43 -28.63 -6.89
CA THR A 321 -8.70 -29.31 -6.56
C THR A 321 -9.85 -28.34 -6.29
N HIS A 322 -9.56 -27.04 -6.16
CA HIS A 322 -10.49 -26.00 -5.74
C HIS A 322 -11.18 -26.23 -4.38
N LYS A 323 -10.69 -27.20 -3.59
CA LYS A 323 -11.20 -27.45 -2.24
C LYS A 323 -10.79 -26.31 -1.32
N ILE A 324 -11.76 -25.70 -0.64
CA ILE A 324 -11.49 -24.73 0.42
C ILE A 324 -10.98 -25.48 1.66
N TYR A 325 -9.76 -25.14 2.10
CA TYR A 325 -9.17 -25.68 3.31
C TYR A 325 -9.74 -25.04 4.57
N THR A 326 -9.96 -23.73 4.52
CA THR A 326 -10.48 -22.96 5.65
C THR A 326 -11.15 -21.69 5.15
N ILE A 327 -12.18 -21.25 5.87
CA ILE A 327 -12.77 -19.90 5.78
C ILE A 327 -12.55 -19.22 7.12
N GLN A 328 -12.05 -17.99 7.09
CA GLN A 328 -11.81 -17.17 8.27
C GLN A 328 -12.51 -15.82 8.12
N THR A 329 -12.92 -15.26 9.25
CA THR A 329 -13.47 -13.91 9.36
C THR A 329 -12.78 -13.19 10.50
N HIS A 330 -13.10 -11.91 10.68
CA HIS A 330 -12.71 -11.19 11.89
C HIS A 330 -13.11 -11.98 13.17
N ASN A 331 -14.33 -12.53 13.24
CA ASN A 331 -14.86 -13.13 14.47
C ASN A 331 -14.36 -14.56 14.75
N THR A 332 -13.80 -15.26 13.76
CA THR A 332 -13.27 -16.62 13.94
C THR A 332 -11.81 -16.66 14.37
N PHE A 333 -11.21 -15.49 14.63
CA PHE A 333 -9.79 -15.36 14.96
C PHE A 333 -9.37 -16.23 16.15
N LYS A 334 -8.29 -16.97 15.95
CA LYS A 334 -7.60 -17.74 16.99
C LYS A 334 -6.08 -17.48 16.85
N PRO A 335 -5.39 -17.04 17.91
CA PRO A 335 -4.00 -16.56 17.83
C PRO A 335 -2.98 -17.65 17.45
N ASP A 336 -3.34 -18.92 17.61
CA ASP A 336 -2.48 -20.08 17.31
C ASP A 336 -2.96 -20.86 16.08
N PHE A 337 -3.93 -20.32 15.32
CA PHE A 337 -4.44 -21.00 14.13
C PHE A 337 -3.43 -20.95 12.98
N GLU A 338 -3.27 -22.09 12.31
CA GLU A 338 -2.49 -22.24 11.09
C GLU A 338 -3.31 -23.00 10.04
N SER A 339 -3.01 -22.77 8.76
CA SER A 339 -3.64 -23.50 7.65
C SER A 339 -2.61 -23.99 6.64
N GLU A 340 -3.05 -24.90 5.78
CA GLU A 340 -2.37 -25.21 4.53
C GLU A 340 -2.26 -23.97 3.64
N GLU A 341 -1.35 -24.02 2.68
CA GLU A 341 -1.14 -22.97 1.69
C GLU A 341 -2.01 -23.20 0.45
N GLY A 342 -2.57 -22.12 -0.08
CA GLY A 342 -3.42 -22.14 -1.28
C GLY A 342 -3.70 -20.73 -1.79
N GLU A 343 -4.56 -20.62 -2.79
CA GLU A 343 -5.04 -19.33 -3.26
C GLU A 343 -5.87 -18.64 -2.18
N ILE A 344 -5.62 -17.36 -1.97
CA ILE A 344 -6.42 -16.50 -1.12
C ILE A 344 -7.62 -16.05 -1.95
N ILE A 345 -8.83 -16.40 -1.51
CA ILE A 345 -10.08 -15.91 -2.10
C ILE A 345 -10.89 -15.15 -1.05
N THR A 346 -11.69 -14.18 -1.48
CA THR A 346 -12.42 -13.32 -0.55
C THR A 346 -13.81 -12.98 -1.02
N ARG A 347 -14.74 -12.80 -0.08
CA ARG A 347 -16.08 -12.29 -0.36
C ARG A 347 -16.54 -11.35 0.75
N GLY A 348 -17.38 -10.38 0.38
CA GLY A 348 -17.91 -9.37 1.29
C GLY A 348 -17.88 -7.96 0.72
N HIS A 349 -18.07 -6.96 1.58
CA HIS A 349 -18.20 -5.55 1.18
C HIS A 349 -16.99 -4.98 0.46
N CYS A 350 -15.82 -5.59 0.59
CA CYS A 350 -14.58 -5.11 0.01
C CYS A 350 -14.50 -5.37 -1.51
N VAL A 351 -15.16 -6.40 -2.02
CA VAL A 351 -15.05 -6.85 -3.42
C VAL A 351 -15.69 -5.83 -4.38
N MET A 352 -14.97 -5.50 -5.44
CA MET A 352 -15.42 -4.61 -6.52
C MET A 352 -16.74 -5.06 -7.13
N LYS A 353 -17.44 -4.14 -7.81
CA LYS A 353 -18.61 -4.49 -8.63
C LYS A 353 -18.24 -5.28 -9.89
N GLY A 354 -16.99 -5.15 -10.34
CA GLY A 354 -16.46 -5.80 -11.54
C GLY A 354 -15.51 -4.88 -12.31
N TYR A 355 -15.06 -5.34 -13.48
CA TYR A 355 -14.29 -4.54 -14.42
C TYR A 355 -15.21 -3.79 -15.40
N TRP A 356 -14.99 -2.48 -15.54
CA TRP A 356 -15.73 -1.60 -16.44
C TRP A 356 -15.65 -2.09 -17.89
N ASN A 357 -16.82 -2.23 -18.54
CA ASN A 357 -16.96 -2.74 -19.91
C ASN A 357 -16.30 -4.11 -20.15
N LYS A 358 -16.17 -4.93 -19.10
CA LYS A 358 -15.41 -6.20 -19.11
C LYS A 358 -16.11 -7.32 -18.29
N PRO A 359 -17.33 -7.75 -18.67
CA PRO A 359 -18.09 -8.74 -17.92
C PRO A 359 -17.44 -10.13 -17.93
N GLU A 360 -16.81 -10.55 -19.03
CA GLU A 360 -16.08 -11.84 -19.10
C GLU A 360 -14.90 -11.84 -18.13
N GLU A 361 -14.06 -10.80 -18.16
CA GLU A 361 -12.92 -10.72 -17.25
C GLU A 361 -13.34 -10.58 -15.79
N THR A 362 -14.56 -10.10 -15.53
CA THR A 362 -15.15 -10.07 -14.19
C THR A 362 -15.52 -11.47 -13.72
N ARG A 363 -16.22 -12.27 -14.55
CA ARG A 363 -16.57 -13.66 -14.23
C ARG A 363 -15.35 -14.57 -14.08
N ASN A 364 -14.25 -14.25 -14.74
CA ASN A 364 -13.00 -15.02 -14.60
C ASN A 364 -12.34 -14.86 -13.21
N VAL A 365 -12.71 -13.84 -12.44
CA VAL A 365 -12.12 -13.59 -11.11
C VAL A 365 -13.15 -13.53 -9.99
N ILE A 366 -14.45 -13.54 -10.30
CA ILE A 366 -15.54 -13.67 -9.33
C ILE A 366 -16.36 -14.88 -9.75
N ASP A 367 -16.31 -15.94 -8.94
CA ASP A 367 -17.01 -17.19 -9.22
C ASP A 367 -18.53 -17.09 -8.95
N GLU A 368 -19.25 -18.18 -9.24
CA GLU A 368 -20.71 -18.28 -9.07
C GLU A 368 -21.15 -18.21 -7.60
N ASP A 369 -20.26 -18.57 -6.67
CA ASP A 369 -20.47 -18.49 -5.21
C ASP A 369 -20.12 -17.09 -4.63
N GLY A 370 -19.68 -16.16 -5.50
CA GLY A 370 -19.34 -14.79 -5.16
C GLY A 370 -17.95 -14.62 -4.55
N TRP A 371 -17.07 -15.62 -4.65
CA TRP A 371 -15.68 -15.50 -4.24
C TRP A 371 -14.86 -14.77 -5.30
N PHE A 372 -14.15 -13.73 -4.85
CA PHE A 372 -13.12 -13.08 -5.63
C PHE A 372 -11.78 -13.80 -5.49
N HIS A 373 -11.26 -14.28 -6.61
CA HIS A 373 -9.94 -14.90 -6.75
C HIS A 373 -8.85 -13.84 -6.83
N THR A 374 -8.04 -13.74 -5.77
CA THR A 374 -7.03 -12.66 -5.67
C THR A 374 -5.84 -12.88 -6.61
N GLY A 375 -5.56 -14.12 -7.00
CA GLY A 375 -4.32 -14.45 -7.68
C GLY A 375 -3.09 -14.53 -6.76
N ASP A 376 -3.25 -14.29 -5.45
CA ASP A 376 -2.19 -14.34 -4.44
C ASP A 376 -2.28 -15.66 -3.65
N ILE A 377 -1.12 -16.24 -3.33
CA ILE A 377 -0.98 -17.47 -2.56
C ILE A 377 -0.63 -17.13 -1.12
N GLY A 378 -1.23 -17.86 -0.19
CA GLY A 378 -0.91 -17.70 1.22
C GLY A 378 -1.57 -18.73 2.11
N ARG A 379 -1.48 -18.45 3.41
CA ARG A 379 -2.01 -19.29 4.49
C ARG A 379 -2.31 -18.46 5.72
N PHE A 380 -2.98 -19.05 6.70
CA PHE A 380 -3.00 -18.51 8.05
C PHE A 380 -1.79 -19.00 8.84
N TYR A 381 -1.15 -18.10 9.56
CA TYR A 381 -0.07 -18.38 10.48
C TYR A 381 -0.24 -17.54 11.74
N LYS A 382 -0.34 -18.20 12.90
CA LYS A 382 -0.66 -17.54 14.18
C LYS A 382 -1.90 -16.65 14.09
N GLY A 383 -2.95 -17.14 13.46
CA GLY A 383 -4.21 -16.42 13.25
C GLY A 383 -4.15 -15.24 12.28
N ASN A 384 -2.99 -14.91 11.72
CA ASN A 384 -2.82 -13.83 10.74
C ASN A 384 -2.73 -14.41 9.33
N LEU A 385 -3.20 -13.64 8.36
CA LEU A 385 -2.97 -13.95 6.95
C LEU A 385 -1.50 -13.71 6.61
N GLN A 386 -0.88 -14.67 5.93
CA GLN A 386 0.49 -14.60 5.43
C GLN A 386 0.46 -14.81 3.92
N ILE A 387 0.96 -13.82 3.18
CA ILE A 387 1.13 -13.91 1.72
C ILE A 387 2.48 -14.56 1.45
N THR A 388 2.49 -15.61 0.65
CA THR A 388 3.71 -16.38 0.37
C THR A 388 4.16 -16.26 -1.08
N ASP A 389 3.24 -16.10 -2.04
CA ASP A 389 3.59 -15.82 -3.43
C ASP A 389 2.40 -15.31 -4.27
N ARG A 390 2.57 -15.24 -5.59
CA ARG A 390 1.50 -15.05 -6.59
C ARG A 390 1.37 -16.26 -7.49
N LEU A 391 0.13 -16.62 -7.83
CA LEU A 391 -0.17 -17.72 -8.76
C LEU A 391 0.61 -17.59 -10.07
N LYS A 392 0.72 -16.38 -10.61
CA LYS A 392 1.40 -16.12 -11.88
C LYS A 392 2.92 -16.07 -11.79
N ASN A 393 3.48 -16.00 -10.59
CA ASN A 393 4.93 -16.01 -10.35
C ASN A 393 5.44 -17.41 -10.01
N MET A 394 4.55 -18.36 -9.68
CA MET A 394 4.92 -19.74 -9.38
C MET A 394 5.65 -20.36 -10.56
N LEU A 395 6.83 -20.91 -10.31
CA LEU A 395 7.62 -21.63 -11.30
C LEU A 395 7.30 -23.12 -11.16
N VAL A 396 6.98 -23.78 -12.27
CA VAL A 396 6.85 -25.24 -12.31
C VAL A 396 8.08 -25.78 -13.01
N ASN A 397 8.97 -26.42 -12.26
CA ASN A 397 10.20 -26.97 -12.86
C ASN A 397 9.87 -28.17 -13.79
N SER A 398 10.85 -28.66 -14.56
CA SER A 398 10.63 -29.77 -15.50
C SER A 398 10.22 -31.10 -14.83
N PHE A 399 10.38 -31.21 -13.51
CA PHE A 399 9.93 -32.35 -12.70
C PHE A 399 8.51 -32.17 -12.15
N GLY A 400 7.81 -31.10 -12.53
CA GLY A 400 6.45 -30.80 -12.05
C GLY A 400 6.40 -30.32 -10.60
N LYS A 401 7.53 -29.89 -10.01
CA LYS A 401 7.55 -29.31 -8.66
C LYS A 401 7.27 -27.82 -8.74
N ASN A 402 6.30 -27.38 -7.94
CA ASN A 402 6.00 -25.98 -7.71
C ASN A 402 7.10 -25.34 -6.87
N VAL A 403 7.66 -24.24 -7.36
CA VAL A 403 8.62 -23.40 -6.66
C VAL A 403 8.02 -22.01 -6.57
N TYR A 404 7.84 -21.54 -5.34
CA TYR A 404 7.43 -20.18 -5.02
C TYR A 404 8.69 -19.31 -4.92
N PRO A 405 8.94 -18.37 -5.86
CA PRO A 405 10.15 -17.56 -5.84
C PRO A 405 10.29 -16.69 -4.59
N THR A 406 9.19 -16.09 -4.13
CA THR A 406 9.23 -14.99 -3.16
C THR A 406 9.87 -15.39 -1.82
N PRO A 407 9.54 -16.57 -1.21
CA PRO A 407 10.19 -17.01 0.02
C PRO A 407 11.69 -17.28 -0.13
N VAL A 408 12.11 -17.77 -1.30
CA VAL A 408 13.52 -18.06 -1.60
C VAL A 408 14.30 -16.76 -1.77
N GLU A 409 13.77 -15.83 -2.57
CA GLU A 409 14.32 -14.49 -2.78
C GLU A 409 14.50 -13.73 -1.46
N ASN A 410 13.47 -13.71 -0.62
CA ASN A 410 13.49 -13.07 0.70
C ASN A 410 14.54 -13.69 1.65
N THR A 411 14.89 -14.96 1.47
CA THR A 411 15.95 -15.60 2.25
C THR A 411 17.32 -15.09 1.84
N TYR A 412 17.58 -14.96 0.54
CA TYR A 412 18.84 -14.45 0.01
C TYR A 412 19.01 -12.94 0.22
N LEU A 413 17.92 -12.16 0.19
CA LEU A 413 17.91 -10.72 0.47
C LEU A 413 18.34 -10.36 1.90
N LYS A 414 18.47 -11.34 2.81
CA LYS A 414 19.09 -11.13 4.14
C LYS A 414 20.61 -10.87 4.04
N SER A 415 21.24 -11.24 2.92
CA SER A 415 22.67 -11.01 2.68
C SER A 415 22.92 -9.55 2.32
N PRO A 416 23.85 -8.84 3.00
CA PRO A 416 24.20 -7.47 2.64
C PRO A 416 24.91 -7.36 1.27
N LYS A 417 25.20 -8.49 0.61
CA LYS A 417 25.83 -8.54 -0.73
C LYS A 417 24.82 -8.53 -1.89
N ILE A 418 23.51 -8.64 -1.60
CA ILE A 418 22.47 -8.75 -2.61
C ILE A 418 21.50 -7.58 -2.40
N GLU A 419 21.40 -6.67 -3.38
CA GLU A 419 20.43 -5.57 -3.37
C GLU A 419 19.09 -6.00 -3.97
N GLN A 420 19.13 -6.75 -5.07
CA GLN A 420 17.94 -7.34 -5.69
C GLN A 420 18.26 -8.75 -6.18
N ILE A 421 17.25 -9.61 -6.18
CA ILE A 421 17.30 -10.96 -6.73
C ILE A 421 15.99 -11.21 -7.49
N PHE A 422 16.08 -11.93 -8.60
CA PHE A 422 14.93 -12.37 -9.36
C PHE A 422 15.15 -13.80 -9.85
N LEU A 423 14.32 -14.73 -9.40
CA LEU A 423 14.43 -16.13 -9.79
C LEU A 423 13.76 -16.38 -11.15
N ILE A 424 14.45 -17.18 -11.96
CA ILE A 424 13.97 -17.68 -13.24
C ILE A 424 14.20 -19.18 -13.27
N GLY A 425 13.29 -19.92 -13.90
CA GLY A 425 13.42 -21.38 -13.91
C GLY A 425 12.16 -22.14 -14.28
N ASP A 426 11.11 -21.46 -14.74
CA ASP A 426 9.89 -22.13 -15.19
C ASP A 426 10.22 -23.10 -16.32
N LYS A 427 9.73 -24.33 -16.20
CA LYS A 427 9.94 -25.47 -17.10
C LYS A 427 11.41 -25.86 -17.31
N ARG A 428 12.29 -25.52 -16.37
CA ARG A 428 13.71 -25.93 -16.38
C ARG A 428 14.00 -26.97 -15.30
N GLU A 429 15.10 -27.71 -15.45
CA GLU A 429 15.54 -28.69 -14.43
C GLU A 429 16.02 -28.03 -13.13
N TYR A 430 16.50 -26.79 -13.21
CA TYR A 430 17.03 -26.03 -12.08
C TYR A 430 16.59 -24.57 -12.13
N ILE A 431 16.56 -23.96 -10.94
CA ILE A 431 16.26 -22.54 -10.76
C ILE A 431 17.57 -21.75 -10.85
N THR A 432 17.53 -20.62 -11.57
CA THR A 432 18.62 -19.65 -11.70
C THR A 432 18.18 -18.32 -11.08
N ALA A 433 19.13 -17.50 -10.64
CA ALA A 433 18.86 -16.17 -10.10
C ALA A 433 19.57 -15.10 -10.91
N ILE A 434 18.87 -14.02 -11.24
CA ILE A 434 19.48 -12.74 -11.61
C ILE A 434 19.73 -11.98 -10.32
N ILE A 435 20.97 -11.60 -10.05
CA ILE A 435 21.38 -10.92 -8.81
C ILE A 435 21.93 -9.55 -9.16
N ILE A 436 21.42 -8.52 -8.47
CA ILE A 436 21.95 -7.16 -8.51
C ILE A 436 22.62 -6.90 -7.16
N PRO A 437 23.96 -6.79 -7.11
CA PRO A 437 24.67 -6.42 -5.90
C PRO A 437 24.55 -4.91 -5.61
N PRO A 438 24.75 -4.47 -4.36
CA PRO A 438 24.73 -3.04 -4.03
C PRO A 438 25.80 -2.26 -4.80
N LYS A 439 25.38 -1.21 -5.52
CA LYS A 439 26.30 -0.40 -6.34
C LYS A 439 27.49 0.14 -5.55
N ASP A 440 27.23 0.70 -4.36
CA ASP A 440 28.28 1.26 -3.50
C ASP A 440 29.35 0.21 -3.14
N THR A 441 28.92 -1.02 -2.81
CA THR A 441 29.82 -2.12 -2.46
C THR A 441 30.63 -2.59 -3.66
N LEU A 442 30.03 -2.63 -4.85
CA LEU A 442 30.76 -2.93 -6.08
C LEU A 442 31.83 -1.87 -6.38
N MET A 443 31.47 -0.58 -6.25
CA MET A 443 32.39 0.53 -6.46
C MET A 443 33.57 0.49 -5.47
N GLU A 444 33.30 0.25 -4.18
CA GLU A 444 34.33 0.15 -3.15
C GLU A 444 35.24 -1.07 -3.35
N THR A 445 34.65 -2.24 -3.64
CA THR A 445 35.40 -3.50 -3.74
C THR A 445 36.26 -3.57 -5.01
N PHE A 446 35.73 -3.08 -6.14
CA PHE A 446 36.36 -3.22 -7.44
C PHE A 446 36.90 -1.91 -8.02
N GLY A 447 36.78 -0.79 -7.30
CA GLY A 447 37.32 0.50 -7.72
C GLY A 447 36.59 1.14 -8.91
N PHE A 448 35.34 0.78 -9.16
CA PHE A 448 34.54 1.40 -10.23
C PHE A 448 34.18 2.84 -9.86
N LYS A 449 34.44 3.80 -10.75
CA LYS A 449 34.11 5.22 -10.58
C LYS A 449 32.64 5.54 -10.86
#